data_AF-A0AAW2T5M4-F1
#
_entry.id   AF-A0AAW2T5M4-F1
#
_cell.length_a   1.000
_cell.length_b   1.000
_cell.length_c   1.000
_cell.angle_alpha   90.00
_cell.angle_beta   90.00
_cell.angle_gamma   90.00
#
_symmetry.space_group_name_H-M   'P 1'
#
loop_
_entity.id
_entity.type
_entity.pdbx_description
1 polymer ?
#
loop_
_entity_poly.entity_id
_entity_poly.type
_entity_poly.pdbx_seq_one_letter_code
_entity_poly.pdbx_strand_id
1 'polypeptide(L)' 'MELKPTFIADDNPNKDINVAFYNLPLIKRLRELTTTEIGKLVSVSGVVTRTSEVRPELLQGTFKCLTVETSLER' A
#
# COMPACT_ATOMS: atom_id res chain seq x y z
N MET A 1 -2.32 -21.19 -9.04
CA MET A 1 -3.29 -20.48 -8.18
C MET A 1 -3.47 -19.11 -8.81
N GLU A 2 -4.43 -19.01 -9.72
CA GLU A 2 -4.65 -17.81 -10.54
C GLU A 2 -5.19 -16.68 -9.66
N LEU A 3 -4.40 -15.63 -9.49
CA LEU A 3 -4.88 -14.37 -8.90
C LEU A 3 -5.76 -13.71 -9.96
N LYS A 4 -7.07 -13.95 -9.87
CA LYS A 4 -8.07 -13.17 -10.60
C LYS A 4 -7.93 -11.73 -10.08
N PRO A 5 -7.53 -10.75 -10.90
CA PRO A 5 -7.62 -9.37 -10.47
C PRO A 5 -9.12 -9.08 -10.35
N THR A 6 -9.60 -8.91 -9.12
CA THR A 6 -10.95 -8.42 -8.88
C THR A 6 -10.96 -6.96 -9.34
N PHE A 7 -11.12 -6.73 -10.64
CA PHE A 7 -11.48 -5.44 -11.20
C PHE A 7 -12.92 -5.17 -10.75
N ILE A 8 -13.05 -4.61 -9.56
CA ILE A 8 -14.30 -4.00 -9.11
C ILE A 8 -14.40 -2.69 -9.88
N ALA A 9 -14.96 -2.75 -11.09
CA ALA A 9 -15.39 -1.58 -11.85
C ALA A 9 -16.55 -0.93 -11.09
N ASP A 10 -16.20 -0.18 -10.06
CA ASP A 10 -17.09 0.74 -9.36
C ASP A 10 -16.82 2.10 -9.99
N ASP A 11 -17.83 2.67 -10.64
CA ASP A 11 -17.85 3.93 -11.37
C ASP A 11 -17.71 5.15 -10.44
N ASN A 12 -16.77 5.09 -9.49
CA ASN A 12 -16.47 6.20 -8.60
C ASN A 12 -15.11 6.80 -9.01
N PRO A 13 -15.07 8.05 -9.50
CA PRO A 13 -13.84 8.67 -10.02
C PRO A 13 -12.76 8.93 -8.95
N ASN A 14 -13.07 8.71 -7.66
CA ASN A 14 -12.18 8.93 -6.52
C ASN A 14 -11.76 7.63 -5.82
N LYS A 15 -11.68 6.52 -6.56
CA LYS A 15 -11.29 5.23 -5.98
C LYS A 15 -9.80 4.98 -6.15
N ASP A 16 -9.08 4.89 -5.04
CA ASP A 16 -7.65 4.56 -5.04
C ASP A 16 -7.41 3.16 -5.63
N ILE A 17 -6.63 3.11 -6.71
CA ILE A 17 -6.25 1.86 -7.38
C ILE A 17 -4.88 1.41 -6.86
N ASN A 18 -4.86 0.24 -6.24
CA ASN A 18 -3.64 -0.39 -5.75
C ASN A 18 -3.14 -1.43 -6.76
N VAL A 19 -1.90 -1.28 -7.24
CA VAL A 19 -1.28 -2.23 -8.18
C VAL A 19 -0.32 -3.14 -7.41
N ALA A 20 -0.49 -4.45 -7.56
CA ALA A 20 0.38 -5.45 -6.94
C ALA A 20 1.20 -6.19 -8.00
N PHE A 21 2.53 -6.20 -7.83
CA PHE A 21 3.45 -6.95 -8.68
C PHE A 21 3.71 -8.33 -8.07
N TYR A 22 3.69 -9.36 -8.91
CA TYR A 22 3.94 -10.75 -8.50
C TYR A 22 5.07 -11.37 -9.34
N ASN A 23 5.65 -12.47 -8.84
CA ASN A 23 6.64 -13.27 -9.55
C ASN A 23 7.93 -12.52 -9.94
N LEU A 24 8.49 -11.78 -8.99
CA LEU A 24 9.79 -11.13 -9.19
C LEU A 24 10.90 -12.18 -9.20
N PRO A 25 11.84 -12.13 -10.17
CA PRO A 25 12.95 -13.08 -10.24
C PRO A 25 13.97 -12.90 -9.10
N LEU A 26 14.01 -11.71 -8.49
CA LEU A 26 14.91 -11.39 -7.40
C LEU A 26 14.20 -11.57 -6.05
N ILE A 27 14.46 -12.71 -5.40
CA ILE A 27 13.96 -13.00 -4.06
C ILE A 27 15.14 -12.87 -3.08
N LYS A 28 15.02 -11.93 -2.15
CA LYS A 28 16.03 -11.65 -1.13
C LYS A 28 15.65 -12.26 0.21
N ARG A 29 16.65 -12.68 1.00
CA ARG A 29 16.43 -13.06 2.41
C ARG A 29 16.40 -11.83 3.30
N LEU A 30 15.76 -11.96 4.47
CA LEU A 30 15.69 -10.88 5.47
C LEU A 30 17.07 -10.28 5.82
N ARG A 31 18.13 -11.10 5.81
CA ARG A 31 19.50 -10.68 6.12
C ARG A 31 20.18 -9.89 4.99
N GLU A 32 19.68 -9.97 3.76
CA GLU A 32 20.27 -9.32 2.58
C GLU A 32 19.69 -7.93 2.30
N LEU A 33 18.62 -7.55 3.01
CA LEU A 33 17.99 -6.23 2.94
C LEU A 33 18.94 -5.19 3.54
N THR A 34 19.57 -4.41 2.67
CA THR A 34 20.47 -3.31 3.05
C THR A 34 19.88 -1.96 2.59
N THR A 35 20.46 -0.85 3.05
CA THR A 35 20.03 0.52 2.68
C THR A 35 20.02 0.78 1.17
N THR A 36 20.74 -0.03 0.39
CA THR A 36 20.79 0.02 -1.09
C THR A 36 19.46 -0.37 -1.76
N GLU A 37 18.55 -1.02 -1.04
CA GLU A 37 17.25 -1.49 -1.55
C GLU A 37 16.09 -0.55 -1.21
N ILE A 38 16.35 0.53 -0.47
CA ILE A 38 15.36 1.55 -0.19
C ILE A 38 14.91 2.17 -1.51
N GLY A 39 13.59 2.20 -1.74
CA GLY A 39 12.98 2.71 -2.98
C GLY A 39 13.00 1.74 -4.16
N LYS A 40 13.40 0.47 -3.98
CA LYS A 40 13.36 -0.56 -5.02
C LYS A 40 12.30 -1.61 -4.71
N LEU A 41 11.75 -2.19 -5.78
CA LEU A 41 10.81 -3.31 -5.70
C LEU A 41 11.58 -4.60 -5.45
N VAL A 42 11.34 -5.26 -4.31
CA VAL A 42 12.04 -6.48 -3.89
C VAL A 42 11.05 -7.53 -3.41
N SER A 43 11.31 -8.80 -3.68
CA SER A 43 10.51 -9.91 -3.15
C SER A 43 11.23 -10.54 -1.97
N VAL A 44 10.52 -10.80 -0.87
CA VAL A 44 11.09 -11.37 0.36
C VAL A 44 10.36 -12.66 0.71
N SER A 45 11.12 -13.67 1.16
CA SER A 45 10.58 -14.94 1.66
C SER A 45 10.87 -15.09 3.15
N GLY A 46 9.87 -15.51 3.92
CA GLY A 46 9.98 -15.69 5.37
C GLY A 46 8.72 -16.32 5.97
N VAL A 47 8.78 -16.61 7.28
CA VAL A 47 7.65 -17.17 8.05
C VAL A 47 6.96 -16.04 8.81
N VAL A 48 5.63 -15.98 8.72
CA VAL A 48 4.82 -15.02 9.49
C VAL A 48 4.66 -15.54 10.92
N THR A 49 5.21 -14.82 11.90
CA THR A 49 5.19 -15.22 13.31
C THR A 49 4.14 -14.50 14.16
N ARG A 50 3.72 -13.30 13.73
CA ARG A 50 2.70 -12.50 14.43
C ARG A 50 1.93 -11.66 13.43
N THR A 51 0.61 -11.60 13.61
CA THR A 51 -0.30 -10.68 12.90
C THR A 51 -1.00 -9.79 13.91
N SER A 52 -1.13 -8.50 13.61
CA SER A 52 -1.97 -7.56 14.39
C SER A 52 -3.35 -7.43 13.75
N GLU A 53 -4.31 -6.88 14.50
CA GLU A 53 -5.59 -6.44 13.93
C GLU A 53 -5.36 -5.38 12.83
N VAL A 54 -6.28 -5.32 11.88
CA VAL A 54 -6.25 -4.32 10.81
C VAL A 54 -6.69 -2.97 11.39
N ARG A 55 -5.82 -1.97 11.36
CA ARG A 55 -6.13 -0.60 11.76
C ARG A 55 -6.20 0.28 10.50
N PRO A 56 -7.22 1.14 10.36
CA PRO A 56 -7.30 2.05 9.22
C PRO A 56 -6.14 3.06 9.28
N GLU A 57 -5.53 3.31 8.12
CA GLU A 57 -4.53 4.35 7.92
C GLU A 57 -5.18 5.53 7.18
N LEU A 58 -4.89 6.76 7.61
CA LEU A 58 -5.36 7.96 6.91
C LEU A 58 -4.44 8.23 5.72
N LEU A 59 -4.88 7.84 4.52
CA LEU A 59 -4.14 8.09 3.27
C LEU A 59 -4.22 9.56 2.84
N GLN A 60 -5.44 10.12 2.82
CA GLN A 60 -5.71 11.51 2.49
C GLN A 60 -6.65 12.09 3.54
N GLY A 61 -6.34 13.29 4.02
CA GLY A 61 -7.13 13.98 5.03
C GLY A 61 -7.44 15.40 4.62
N THR A 62 -8.73 15.73 4.52
CA THR A 62 -9.17 17.13 4.31
C THR A 62 -9.33 17.78 5.68
N PHE A 63 -8.64 18.89 5.91
CA PHE A 63 -8.75 19.66 7.15
C PHE A 63 -9.67 20.86 6.90
N LYS A 64 -10.76 20.99 7.68
CA LYS A 64 -11.61 22.18 7.67
C LYS A 64 -11.14 23.13 8.76
N CYS A 65 -10.92 24.40 8.42
CA CYS A 65 -10.65 25.42 9.43
C CYS A 65 -11.93 25.71 10.24
N LEU A 66 -11.80 25.81 11.57
CA LEU A 66 -12.92 26.04 12.50
C LEU A 66 -13.39 27.50 12.52
N THR A 67 -12.54 28.44 12.10
CA THR A 67 -12.81 29.89 12.15
C THR A 67 -13.27 30.45 10.81
N VAL A 68 -12.74 29.91 9.72
CA VAL A 68 -13.15 30.24 8.35
C VAL A 68 -13.49 28.91 7.70
N GLU A 69 -14.66 28.79 7.08
CA GLU A 69 -15.13 27.54 6.47
C GLU A 69 -14.38 27.23 5.15
N THR A 70 -13.06 27.15 5.22
CA THR A 70 -12.18 26.84 4.11
C THR A 70 -11.61 25.45 4.32
N SER A 71 -11.78 24.60 3.30
CA SER A 71 -11.25 23.24 3.25
C SER A 71 -9.83 23.29 2.69
N LEU A 72 -8.85 22.74 3.42
CA LEU A 72 -7.49 22.55 2.93
C LEU A 72 -7.28 21.05 2.69
N GLU A 73 -6.97 20.71 1.45
CA GLU A 73 -6.67 19.34 1.02
C GLU A 73 -5.16 19.20 0.85
N ARG A 74 -4.57 18.16 1.44
CA ARG A 74 -3.19 17.73 1.24
C ARG A 74 -3.14 16.25 0.91
#